data_AF-A0A1D8KD45-F1
#
_entry.id   AF-A0A1D8KD45-F1
#
_cell.length_a   1.000
_cell.length_b   1.000
_cell.length_c   1.000
_cell.angle_alpha   90.00
_cell.angle_beta   90.00
_cell.angle_gamma   90.00
#
_symmetry.space_group_name_H-M   'P 1'
#
loop_
_entity.id
_entity.type
_entity.pdbx_description
1 polymer ?
#
loop_
_entity_poly.entity_id
_entity_poly.type
_entity_poly.pdbx_seq_one_letter_code
_entity_poly.pdbx_strand_id
1 'polypeptide(L)'
;NDPLVELTVPGVESDILKSEASLLYEKTEQYRYAILSESIQRNELPEIRITDFPGGEDNAGGEHFQRVSSLIKEQFMTWQNRKNQKQLTLNKKIVERDAALARVSLYEHQVSQEGRKLNDFKYLLNKKAVSQHSVMEQENSYIQAKNEHAVWLAQVSQLEKEIELVREELALETNIFRSEIIEKHRKSTDNIVLLEHELEKNRQRKASSFIKAPVSGTVQELNIHTEGGVVTTAETLMIIVPDNDILEVTASVLNKDIGFIQPGQEVVIKVDAYPYT
;
A
#
# COMPACT_ATOMS: atom_id res chain seq x y z
N ASN A 1 -10.72 -13.73 40.64
CA ASN A 1 -11.06 -13.84 39.19
C ASN A 1 -10.00 -14.70 38.50
N ASP A 2 -9.47 -15.66 39.24
CA ASP A 2 -8.24 -16.37 38.91
C ASP A 2 -8.59 -17.58 38.03
N PRO A 3 -7.71 -17.96 37.08
CA PRO A 3 -7.95 -19.12 36.25
C PRO A 3 -8.01 -20.38 37.12
N LEU A 4 -9.02 -21.22 36.86
CA LEU A 4 -9.17 -22.52 37.51
C LEU A 4 -8.30 -23.58 36.84
N VAL A 5 -8.12 -23.49 35.51
CA VAL A 5 -7.27 -24.37 34.72
C VAL A 5 -6.54 -23.56 33.66
N GLU A 6 -5.26 -23.88 33.46
CA GLU A 6 -4.47 -23.42 32.33
C GLU A 6 -4.22 -24.59 31.36
N LEU A 7 -4.55 -24.38 30.09
CA LEU A 7 -4.39 -25.35 29.01
C LEU A 7 -3.40 -24.82 27.98
N THR A 8 -2.34 -25.56 27.69
CA THR A 8 -1.44 -25.19 26.59
C THR A 8 -2.03 -25.65 25.27
N VAL A 9 -2.44 -24.72 24.40
CA VAL A 9 -2.80 -25.06 23.02
C VAL A 9 -1.53 -25.11 22.18
N PRO A 10 -1.12 -26.28 21.65
CA PRO A 10 0.12 -26.40 20.90
C PRO A 10 0.16 -25.44 19.71
N GLY A 11 1.27 -24.72 19.55
CA GLY A 11 1.52 -23.86 18.40
C GLY A 11 0.93 -22.45 18.46
N VAL A 12 0.01 -22.14 19.37
CA VAL A 12 -0.67 -20.83 19.42
C VAL A 12 0.30 -19.67 19.67
N GLU A 13 1.32 -19.86 20.52
CA GLU A 13 2.32 -18.82 20.74
C GLU A 13 3.20 -18.58 19.50
N SER A 14 3.54 -19.64 18.76
CA SER A 14 4.26 -19.52 17.50
C SER A 14 3.42 -18.82 16.44
N ASP A 15 2.12 -19.11 16.37
CA ASP A 15 1.18 -18.48 15.45
C ASP A 15 1.05 -16.98 15.75
N ILE A 16 0.94 -16.59 17.02
CA ILE A 16 0.90 -15.18 17.44
C ILE A 16 2.19 -14.46 17.02
N LEU A 17 3.36 -15.02 17.35
CA LEU A 17 4.65 -14.40 17.00
C LEU A 17 4.81 -14.22 15.49
N LYS A 18 4.35 -15.19 14.68
CA LYS A 18 4.35 -15.09 13.22
C LYS A 18 3.40 -14.01 12.71
N SER A 19 2.19 -13.92 13.25
CA SER A 19 1.22 -12.89 12.89
C SER A 19 1.73 -11.49 13.27
N GLU A 20 2.33 -11.33 14.45
CA GLU A 20 2.92 -10.06 14.90
C GLU A 20 4.10 -9.62 14.03
N ALA A 21 5.01 -10.55 13.68
CA ALA A 21 6.12 -10.25 12.78
C ALA A 21 5.65 -9.88 11.36
N SER A 22 4.64 -10.59 10.84
CA SER A 22 4.05 -10.31 9.53
C SER A 22 3.32 -8.97 9.51
N LEU A 23 2.59 -8.65 10.58
CA LEU A 23 1.89 -7.38 10.74
C LEU A 23 2.88 -6.21 10.83
N LEU A 24 3.97 -6.38 11.59
CA LEU A 24 5.03 -5.39 11.67
C LEU A 24 5.67 -5.15 10.29
N TYR A 25 5.98 -6.22 9.56
CA TYR A 25 6.50 -6.13 8.21
C TYR A 25 5.57 -5.33 7.29
N GLU A 26 4.29 -5.66 7.24
CA GLU A 26 3.32 -4.92 6.42
C GLU A 26 3.17 -3.46 6.86
N LYS A 27 3.18 -3.17 8.16
CA LYS A 27 3.19 -1.77 8.66
C LYS A 27 4.42 -1.00 8.19
N THR A 28 5.60 -1.62 8.16
CA THR A 28 6.81 -0.97 7.63
C THR A 28 6.73 -0.72 6.11
N GLU A 29 6.09 -1.63 5.38
CA GLU A 29 5.85 -1.49 3.94
C GLU A 29 4.84 -0.36 3.64
N GLN A 30 3.75 -0.30 4.40
CA GLN A 30 2.78 0.80 4.33
C GLN A 30 3.47 2.15 4.62
N TYR A 31 4.28 2.24 5.68
CA TYR A 31 5.07 3.43 6.00
C TYR A 31 5.97 3.85 4.82
N ARG A 32 6.68 2.89 4.22
CA ARG A 32 7.51 3.14 3.04
C ARG A 32 6.72 3.74 1.88
N TYR A 33 5.57 3.16 1.55
CA TYR A 33 4.74 3.66 0.45
C TYR A 33 4.09 5.01 0.76
N ALA A 34 3.77 5.29 2.02
CA ALA A 34 3.27 6.60 2.43
C ALA A 34 4.33 7.69 2.21
N ILE A 35 5.58 7.45 2.62
CA ILE A 35 6.70 8.37 2.39
C ILE A 35 6.96 8.57 0.89
N LEU A 36 6.94 7.50 0.09
CA LEU A 36 7.11 7.60 -1.36
C LEU A 36 5.95 8.38 -2.02
N SER A 37 4.72 8.16 -1.58
CA SER A 37 3.55 8.91 -2.07
C SER A 37 3.69 10.41 -1.78
N GLU A 38 4.09 10.77 -0.56
CA GLU A 38 4.37 12.17 -0.21
C GLU A 38 5.53 12.74 -1.05
N SER A 39 6.58 11.94 -1.26
CA SER A 39 7.73 12.38 -2.07
C SER A 39 7.37 12.68 -3.52
N ILE A 40 6.38 11.97 -4.08
CA ILE A 40 5.85 12.22 -5.42
C ILE A 40 5.08 13.55 -5.45
N GLN A 41 4.32 13.87 -4.40
CA GLN A 41 3.54 15.11 -4.32
C GLN A 41 4.43 16.34 -4.16
N ARG A 42 5.44 16.24 -3.28
CA ARG A 42 6.40 17.33 -3.03
C ARG A 42 7.50 17.41 -4.10
N ASN A 43 7.68 16.34 -4.88
CA ASN A 43 8.83 16.13 -5.76
C ASN A 43 10.17 16.26 -5.02
N GLU A 44 10.18 15.85 -3.75
CA GLU A 44 11.32 15.91 -2.84
C GLU A 44 11.14 14.81 -1.79
N LEU A 45 12.24 14.22 -1.31
CA LEU A 45 12.17 13.21 -0.27
C LEU A 45 12.00 13.89 1.11
N PRO A 46 10.92 13.63 1.86
CA PRO A 46 10.76 14.19 3.20
C PRO A 46 11.78 13.58 4.17
N GLU A 47 11.95 14.22 5.32
CA GLU A 47 12.81 13.69 6.38
C GLU A 47 12.25 12.35 6.91
N ILE A 48 13.06 11.29 6.82
CA ILE A 48 12.69 9.96 7.32
C ILE A 48 13.15 9.85 8.77
N ARG A 49 12.21 9.85 9.72
CA ARG A 49 12.49 9.78 11.15
C ARG A 49 12.23 8.40 11.69
N ILE A 50 13.07 7.96 12.64
CA ILE A 50 12.88 6.68 13.33
C ILE A 50 11.68 6.70 14.28
N THR A 51 11.29 7.88 14.79
CA THR A 51 10.13 8.05 15.69
C THR A 51 8.81 7.67 15.03
N ASP A 52 8.74 7.78 13.71
CA ASP A 52 7.53 7.53 12.94
C ASP A 52 7.56 6.10 12.34
N PHE A 53 8.64 5.36 12.56
CA PHE A 53 8.87 4.02 12.01
C PHE A 53 8.22 2.94 12.89
N PRO A 54 7.37 2.06 12.32
CA PRO A 54 6.80 0.94 13.06
C PRO A 54 7.89 0.03 13.65
N GLY A 55 7.90 -0.14 14.98
CA GLY A 55 8.91 -0.95 15.69
C GLY A 55 10.26 -0.27 15.90
N GLY A 56 10.35 1.06 15.77
CA GLY A 56 11.58 1.84 15.95
C GLY A 56 12.10 1.96 17.39
N GLU A 57 11.35 1.49 18.39
CA GLU A 57 11.71 1.57 19.82
C GLU A 57 12.73 0.49 20.24
N ASP A 58 12.88 -0.58 19.45
CA ASP A 58 13.77 -1.71 19.76
C ASP A 58 15.15 -1.56 19.10
N ASN A 59 16.22 -2.09 19.72
CA ASN A 59 17.57 -2.10 19.14
C ASN A 59 17.64 -2.78 17.76
N ALA A 60 16.81 -3.80 17.52
CA ALA A 60 16.67 -4.44 16.21
C ALA A 60 16.00 -3.51 15.18
N GLY A 61 15.12 -2.62 15.63
CA GLY A 61 14.43 -1.62 14.81
C GLY A 61 15.38 -0.66 14.09
N GLY A 62 16.57 -0.40 14.66
CA GLY A 62 17.58 0.46 14.05
C GLY A 62 18.12 -0.06 12.72
N GLU A 63 18.50 -1.34 12.64
CA GLU A 63 19.02 -1.94 11.39
C GLU A 63 17.91 -2.03 10.33
N HIS A 64 16.72 -2.47 10.75
CA HIS A 64 15.55 -2.53 9.87
C HIS A 64 15.17 -1.16 9.32
N PHE A 65 15.18 -0.12 10.16
CA PHE A 65 14.95 1.27 9.76
C PHE A 65 15.96 1.73 8.72
N GLN A 66 17.26 1.49 8.93
CA GLN A 66 18.29 1.88 7.97
C GLN A 66 18.09 1.21 6.61
N ARG A 67 17.74 -0.08 6.59
CA ARG A 67 17.43 -0.81 5.36
C ARG A 67 16.22 -0.21 4.64
N VAL A 68 15.10 0.03 5.34
CA VAL A 68 13.89 0.60 4.74
C VAL A 68 14.12 2.03 4.26
N SER A 69 14.81 2.86 5.05
CA SER A 69 15.22 4.21 4.68
C SER A 69 16.10 4.23 3.42
N SER A 70 17.04 3.29 3.31
CA SER A 70 17.89 3.14 2.11
C SER A 70 17.07 2.75 0.89
N LEU A 71 16.14 1.79 1.03
CA LEU A 71 15.24 1.39 -0.06
C LEU A 71 14.33 2.55 -0.53
N ILE A 72 13.78 3.34 0.39
CA ILE A 72 13.02 4.55 0.05
C ILE A 72 13.87 5.49 -0.80
N LYS A 73 15.09 5.80 -0.33
CA LYS A 73 16.03 6.68 -1.03
C LYS A 73 16.37 6.14 -2.42
N GLU A 74 16.69 4.86 -2.55
CA GLU A 74 17.00 4.23 -3.83
C GLU A 74 15.82 4.29 -4.81
N GLN A 75 14.59 3.99 -4.36
CA GLN A 75 13.40 4.05 -5.20
C GLN A 75 13.11 5.49 -5.66
N PHE A 76 13.18 6.46 -4.75
CA PHE A 76 13.02 7.88 -5.08
C PHE A 76 14.09 8.36 -6.07
N MET A 77 15.36 8.05 -5.82
CA MET A 77 16.46 8.44 -6.71
C MET A 77 16.35 7.79 -8.08
N THR A 78 15.90 6.54 -8.14
CA THR A 78 15.63 5.87 -9.43
C THR A 78 14.56 6.59 -10.22
N TRP A 79 13.43 6.95 -9.58
CA TRP A 79 12.38 7.75 -10.21
C TRP A 79 12.88 9.12 -10.68
N GLN A 80 13.61 9.85 -9.82
CA GLN A 80 14.20 11.15 -10.19
C GLN A 80 15.18 11.03 -11.36
N ASN A 81 16.03 10.01 -11.38
CA ASN A 81 16.98 9.77 -12.47
C ASN A 81 16.26 9.51 -13.80
N ARG A 82 15.21 8.68 -13.80
CA ARG A 82 14.39 8.44 -15.01
C ARG A 82 13.72 9.72 -15.49
N LYS A 83 13.15 10.51 -14.58
CA LYS A 83 12.55 11.81 -14.90
C LYS A 83 13.59 12.78 -15.49
N ASN A 84 14.77 12.86 -14.89
CA ASN A 84 15.87 13.69 -15.37
C ASN A 84 16.37 13.24 -16.75
N GLN A 85 16.45 11.94 -17.00
CA GLN A 85 16.83 11.42 -18.32
C GLN A 85 15.83 11.87 -19.40
N LYS A 86 14.53 11.76 -19.13
CA LYS A 86 13.48 12.25 -20.05
C LYS A 86 13.53 13.77 -20.23
N GLN A 87 13.79 14.52 -19.15
CA GLN A 87 13.96 15.97 -19.20
C GLN A 87 15.18 16.38 -20.06
N LEU A 88 16.29 15.65 -19.98
CA LEU A 88 17.46 15.89 -20.83
C LEU A 88 17.14 15.62 -22.31
N THR A 89 16.40 14.56 -22.62
CA THR A 89 15.90 14.29 -23.97
C THR A 89 15.00 15.42 -24.48
N LEU A 90 14.09 15.91 -23.63
CA LEU A 90 13.22 17.05 -23.96
C LEU A 90 14.03 18.31 -24.26
N ASN A 91 15.00 18.65 -23.40
CA ASN A 91 15.86 19.81 -23.59
C ASN A 91 16.67 19.70 -24.90
N LYS A 92 17.20 18.50 -25.21
CA LYS A 92 17.89 18.25 -26.48
C LYS A 92 16.97 18.52 -27.68
N LYS A 93 15.72 18.04 -27.65
CA LYS A 93 14.75 18.27 -28.73
C LYS A 93 14.34 19.73 -28.88
N ILE A 94 14.20 20.45 -27.77
CA ILE A 94 13.99 21.90 -27.76
C ILE A 94 15.14 22.62 -28.48
N VAL A 95 16.39 22.28 -28.16
CA VAL A 95 17.57 22.87 -28.83
C VAL A 95 17.61 22.52 -30.33
N GLU A 96 17.29 21.29 -30.72
CA GLU A 96 17.17 20.88 -32.14
C GLU A 96 16.13 21.73 -32.88
N ARG A 97 14.96 21.95 -32.28
CA ARG A 97 13.90 22.81 -32.83
C ARG A 97 14.36 24.26 -32.95
N ASP A 98 15.02 24.81 -31.95
CA ASP A 98 15.47 26.19 -31.96
C ASP A 98 16.53 26.44 -33.05
N ALA A 99 17.42 25.45 -33.29
CA ALA A 99 18.34 25.48 -34.42
C ALA A 99 17.61 25.42 -35.78
N ALA A 100 16.55 24.62 -35.88
CA ALA A 100 15.71 24.55 -37.08
C ALA A 100 14.94 25.87 -37.33
N LEU A 101 14.43 26.52 -36.28
CA LEU A 101 13.80 27.85 -36.37
C LEU A 101 14.78 28.91 -36.88
N ALA A 102 16.04 28.87 -36.45
CA ALA A 102 17.07 29.76 -36.99
C ALA A 102 17.29 29.54 -38.50
N ARG A 103 17.21 28.29 -38.98
CA ARG A 103 17.27 27.97 -40.42
C ARG A 103 16.03 28.46 -41.17
N VAL A 104 14.84 28.33 -40.59
CA VAL A 104 13.61 28.90 -41.15
C VAL A 104 13.78 30.41 -41.36
N SER A 105 14.19 31.14 -40.33
CA SER A 105 14.40 32.60 -40.43
C SER A 105 15.44 32.98 -41.49
N LEU A 106 16.55 32.24 -41.58
CA LEU A 106 17.56 32.45 -42.62
C LEU A 106 16.96 32.31 -44.04
N TYR A 107 16.24 31.21 -44.30
CA TYR A 107 15.67 30.98 -45.62
C TYR A 107 14.47 31.87 -45.92
N GLU A 108 13.72 32.30 -44.90
CA GLU A 108 12.67 33.31 -45.04
C GLU A 108 13.25 34.64 -45.57
N HIS A 109 14.36 35.08 -44.98
CA HIS A 109 15.08 36.25 -45.48
C HIS A 109 15.59 36.02 -46.90
N GLN A 110 16.17 34.85 -47.21
CA GLN A 110 16.65 34.53 -48.56
C GLN A 110 15.52 34.56 -49.60
N VAL A 111 14.36 33.96 -49.30
CA VAL A 111 13.16 34.01 -50.15
C VAL A 111 12.75 35.46 -50.43
N SER A 112 12.76 36.32 -49.41
CA SER A 112 12.47 37.75 -49.58
C SER A 112 13.47 38.45 -50.51
N GLN A 113 14.77 38.20 -50.36
CA GLN A 113 15.81 38.80 -51.20
C GLN A 113 15.71 38.33 -52.66
N GLU A 114 15.63 37.01 -52.87
CA GLU A 114 15.58 36.42 -54.20
C GLU A 114 14.27 36.78 -54.92
N GLY A 115 13.17 36.95 -54.17
CA GLY A 115 11.89 37.44 -54.69
C GLY A 115 11.97 38.90 -55.17
N ARG A 116 12.65 39.77 -54.43
CA ARG A 116 12.89 41.16 -54.86
C ARG A 116 13.74 41.21 -56.13
N LYS A 117 14.87 40.50 -56.16
CA LYS A 117 15.73 40.40 -57.35
C LYS A 117 14.95 39.88 -58.56
N LEU A 118 14.14 38.82 -58.39
CA LEU A 118 13.32 38.29 -59.47
C LEU A 118 12.37 39.34 -60.06
N ASN A 119 11.75 40.16 -59.21
CA ASN A 119 10.89 41.26 -59.66
C ASN A 119 11.68 42.30 -60.46
N ASP A 120 12.89 42.67 -60.01
CA ASP A 120 13.76 43.60 -60.73
C ASP A 120 14.18 43.06 -62.10
N PHE A 121 14.58 41.78 -62.16
CA PHE A 121 14.90 41.10 -63.41
C PHE A 121 13.70 41.03 -64.38
N LYS A 122 12.49 40.72 -63.86
CA LYS A 122 11.24 40.76 -64.65
C LYS A 122 10.96 42.17 -65.19
N TYR A 123 11.18 43.21 -64.39
CA TYR A 123 11.05 44.60 -64.83
C TYR A 123 12.05 44.99 -65.92
N LEU A 124 13.32 44.63 -65.76
CA LEU A 124 14.37 44.91 -66.75
C LEU A 124 14.14 44.15 -68.06
N LEU A 125 13.61 42.92 -67.99
CA LEU A 125 13.25 42.14 -69.17
C LEU A 125 12.17 42.85 -69.99
N ASN A 126 11.14 43.41 -69.34
CA ASN A 126 10.10 44.20 -70.00
C ASN A 126 10.67 45.44 -70.72
N LYS A 127 11.77 45.99 -70.19
CA LYS A 127 12.55 47.07 -70.82
C LYS A 127 13.57 46.58 -71.85
N LYS A 128 13.64 45.28 -72.13
CA LYS A 128 14.63 44.63 -73.01
C LYS A 128 16.08 44.87 -72.59
N ALA A 129 16.32 45.09 -71.29
CA ALA A 129 17.63 45.37 -70.73
C ALA A 129 18.37 44.13 -70.18
N VAL A 130 17.68 42.98 -70.09
CA VAL A 130 18.24 41.68 -69.68
C VAL A 130 17.67 40.54 -70.54
N SER A 131 18.34 39.38 -70.53
CA SER A 131 17.89 38.20 -71.27
C SER A 131 16.81 37.42 -70.52
N GLN A 132 15.95 36.70 -71.25
CA GLN A 132 14.97 35.77 -70.66
C GLN A 132 15.65 34.69 -69.80
N HIS A 133 16.82 34.21 -70.23
CA HIS A 133 17.58 33.19 -69.51
C HIS A 133 17.99 33.64 -68.12
N SER A 134 18.42 34.91 -67.96
CA SER A 134 18.76 35.50 -66.67
C SER A 134 17.56 35.56 -65.72
N VAL A 135 16.35 35.84 -66.24
CA VAL A 135 15.12 35.80 -65.43
C VAL A 135 14.82 34.37 -64.97
N MET A 136 14.98 33.37 -65.83
CA MET A 136 14.76 31.96 -65.48
C MET A 136 15.76 31.46 -64.43
N GLU A 137 17.04 31.84 -64.53
CA GLU A 137 18.06 31.50 -63.54
C GLU A 137 17.74 32.10 -62.16
N GLN A 138 17.30 33.36 -62.14
CA GLN A 138 16.87 34.03 -60.92
C GLN A 138 15.56 33.42 -60.36
N GLU A 139 14.63 32.99 -61.23
CA GLU A 139 13.40 32.30 -60.82
C GLU A 139 13.70 30.95 -60.19
N ASN A 140 14.62 30.18 -60.77
CA ASN A 140 15.11 28.92 -60.19
C ASN A 140 15.73 29.15 -58.81
N SER A 141 16.53 30.22 -58.64
CA SER A 141 17.14 30.58 -57.36
C SER A 141 16.09 30.92 -56.29
N TYR A 142 15.04 31.66 -56.67
CA TYR A 142 13.91 31.96 -55.79
C TYR A 142 13.12 30.70 -55.40
N ILE A 143 12.83 29.82 -56.37
CA ILE A 143 12.14 28.55 -56.13
C ILE A 143 12.97 27.67 -55.19
N GLN A 144 14.28 27.57 -55.39
CA GLN A 144 15.16 26.81 -54.52
C GLN A 144 15.12 27.35 -53.08
N ALA A 145 15.25 28.66 -52.88
CA ALA A 145 15.14 29.26 -51.54
C ALA A 145 13.78 28.99 -50.89
N LYS A 146 12.69 29.03 -51.67
CA LYS A 146 11.33 28.75 -51.18
C LYS A 146 11.17 27.28 -50.78
N ASN A 147 11.72 26.37 -51.55
CA ASN A 147 11.70 24.94 -51.24
C ASN A 147 12.50 24.64 -49.97
N GLU A 148 13.69 25.21 -49.81
CA GLU A 148 14.49 25.09 -48.59
C GLU A 148 13.73 25.62 -47.36
N HIS A 149 13.11 26.80 -47.48
CA HIS A 149 12.25 27.35 -46.42
C HIS A 149 11.12 26.39 -46.03
N ALA A 150 10.43 25.81 -47.03
CA ALA A 150 9.34 24.86 -46.80
C ALA A 150 9.83 23.55 -46.12
N VAL A 151 11.01 23.04 -46.50
CA VAL A 151 11.63 21.87 -45.87
C VAL A 151 11.91 22.14 -44.39
N TRP A 152 12.51 23.27 -44.07
CA TRP A 152 12.82 23.61 -42.67
C TRP A 152 11.58 23.90 -41.84
N LEU A 153 10.53 24.50 -42.43
CA LEU A 153 9.23 24.63 -41.77
C LEU A 153 8.62 23.27 -41.41
N ALA A 154 8.66 22.32 -42.35
CA ALA A 154 8.19 20.95 -42.09
C ALA A 154 9.01 20.27 -40.98
N GLN A 155 10.33 20.48 -40.97
CA GLN A 155 11.22 19.96 -39.93
C GLN A 155 10.89 20.53 -38.54
N VAL A 156 10.61 21.83 -38.44
CA VAL A 156 10.16 22.45 -37.17
C VAL A 156 8.85 21.80 -36.71
N SER A 157 7.86 21.66 -37.60
CA SER A 157 6.58 21.05 -37.25
C SER A 157 6.75 19.60 -36.76
N GLN A 158 7.65 18.83 -37.37
CA GLN A 158 7.98 17.48 -36.91
C GLN A 158 8.60 17.51 -35.51
N LEU A 159 9.60 18.35 -35.28
CA LEU A 159 10.29 18.46 -33.99
C LEU A 159 9.33 18.90 -32.88
N GLU A 160 8.35 19.75 -33.17
CA GLU A 160 7.31 20.12 -32.20
C GLU A 160 6.45 18.93 -31.79
N LYS A 161 6.11 18.02 -32.72
CA LYS A 161 5.40 16.77 -32.39
C LYS A 161 6.26 15.82 -31.56
N GLU A 162 7.55 15.72 -31.87
CA GLU A 162 8.49 14.93 -31.07
C GLU A 162 8.65 15.51 -29.65
N ILE A 163 8.72 16.84 -29.51
CA ILE A 163 8.76 17.51 -28.20
C ILE A 163 7.51 17.18 -27.39
N GLU A 164 6.33 17.23 -28.02
CA GLU A 164 5.07 16.93 -27.33
C GLU A 164 5.02 15.48 -26.86
N LEU A 165 5.44 14.54 -27.71
CA LEU A 165 5.55 13.13 -27.32
C LEU A 165 6.49 12.93 -26.13
N VAL A 166 7.66 13.57 -26.11
CA VAL A 166 8.59 13.45 -24.98
C VAL A 166 8.03 14.10 -23.70
N ARG A 167 7.23 15.16 -23.81
CA ARG A 167 6.52 15.74 -22.65
C ARG A 167 5.49 14.78 -22.08
N GLU A 168 4.72 14.12 -22.94
CA GLU A 168 3.77 13.09 -22.52
C GLU A 168 4.49 11.93 -21.83
N GLU A 169 5.60 11.45 -22.39
CA GLU A 169 6.43 10.40 -21.77
C GLU A 169 6.99 10.82 -20.40
N LEU A 170 7.42 12.08 -20.25
CA LEU A 170 7.90 12.63 -18.98
C LEU A 170 6.79 12.65 -17.91
N ALA A 171 5.58 13.07 -18.29
CA ALA A 171 4.42 13.05 -17.41
C ALA A 171 4.01 11.61 -17.05
N LEU A 172 4.06 10.70 -18.02
CA LEU A 172 3.73 9.29 -17.86
C LEU A 172 4.66 8.60 -16.85
N GLU A 173 5.97 8.91 -16.83
CA GLU A 173 6.92 8.33 -15.87
C GLU A 173 6.45 8.55 -14.41
N THR A 174 5.97 9.75 -14.11
CA THR A 174 5.43 10.07 -12.78
C THR A 174 4.12 9.34 -12.50
N ASN A 175 3.25 9.21 -13.50
CA ASN A 175 1.97 8.50 -13.34
C ASN A 175 2.16 6.99 -13.14
N ILE A 176 3.11 6.37 -13.84
CA ILE A 176 3.46 4.95 -13.66
C ILE A 176 3.94 4.72 -12.23
N PHE A 177 4.92 5.51 -11.77
CA PHE A 177 5.46 5.37 -10.43
C PHE A 177 4.38 5.63 -9.36
N ARG A 178 3.57 6.69 -9.52
CA ARG A 178 2.44 6.96 -8.63
C ARG A 178 1.43 5.80 -8.57
N SER A 179 1.06 5.24 -9.70
CA SER A 179 0.10 4.13 -9.75
C SER A 179 0.64 2.87 -9.07
N GLU A 180 1.93 2.58 -9.26
CA GLU A 180 2.61 1.47 -8.58
C GLU A 180 2.60 1.65 -7.06
N ILE A 181 2.93 2.86 -6.57
CA ILE A 181 2.93 3.15 -5.13
C ILE A 181 1.52 3.07 -4.53
N ILE A 182 0.50 3.60 -5.21
CA ILE A 182 -0.90 3.52 -4.75
C ILE A 182 -1.36 2.06 -4.65
N GLU A 183 -1.09 1.24 -5.67
CA GLU A 183 -1.52 -0.16 -5.66
C GLU A 183 -0.80 -0.97 -4.57
N LYS A 184 0.50 -0.73 -4.38
CA LYS A 184 1.25 -1.38 -3.29
C LYS A 184 0.79 -0.92 -1.91
N HIS A 185 0.53 0.37 -1.73
CA HIS A 185 -0.02 0.92 -0.50
C HIS A 185 -1.39 0.31 -0.17
N ARG A 186 -2.27 0.21 -1.18
CA ARG A 186 -3.60 -0.42 -1.05
C ARG A 186 -3.47 -1.88 -0.62
N LYS A 187 -2.65 -2.67 -1.31
CA LYS A 187 -2.39 -4.08 -0.97
C LYS A 187 -1.86 -4.25 0.45
N SER A 188 -0.90 -3.43 0.87
CA SER A 188 -0.36 -3.48 2.22
C SER A 188 -1.42 -3.12 3.28
N THR A 189 -2.27 -2.12 2.97
CA THR A 189 -3.40 -1.76 3.85
C THR A 189 -4.41 -2.90 3.99
N ASP A 190 -4.77 -3.58 2.89
CA ASP A 190 -5.66 -4.74 2.91
C ASP A 190 -5.04 -5.91 3.73
N ASN A 191 -3.74 -6.16 3.55
CA ASN A 191 -3.00 -7.19 4.29
C ASN A 191 -2.94 -6.89 5.79
N ILE A 192 -2.72 -5.63 6.18
CA ILE A 192 -2.72 -5.21 7.59
C ILE A 192 -4.06 -5.57 8.24
N VAL A 193 -5.18 -5.22 7.60
CA VAL A 193 -6.52 -5.54 8.13
C VAL A 193 -6.71 -7.04 8.30
N LEU A 194 -6.30 -7.85 7.32
CA LEU A 194 -6.39 -9.30 7.38
C LEU A 194 -5.54 -9.89 8.51
N LEU A 195 -4.29 -9.42 8.65
CA LEU A 195 -3.37 -9.87 9.69
C LEU A 195 -3.80 -9.43 11.09
N GLU A 196 -4.42 -8.25 11.23
CA GLU A 196 -5.00 -7.81 12.51
C GLU A 196 -6.15 -8.70 12.94
N HIS A 197 -7.03 -9.10 12.02
CA HIS A 197 -8.09 -10.08 12.30
C HIS A 197 -7.53 -11.46 12.65
N GLU A 198 -6.49 -11.92 11.95
CA GLU A 198 -5.83 -13.20 12.25
C GLU A 198 -5.15 -13.17 13.63
N LEU A 199 -4.45 -12.09 13.96
CA LEU A 199 -3.81 -11.90 15.25
C LEU A 199 -4.84 -11.89 16.38
N GLU A 200 -5.96 -11.19 16.21
CA GLU A 200 -7.05 -11.18 17.19
C GLU A 200 -7.63 -12.58 17.40
N LYS A 201 -7.87 -13.33 16.32
CA LYS A 201 -8.32 -14.73 16.41
C LYS A 201 -7.30 -15.60 17.16
N ASN A 202 -6.00 -15.43 16.90
CA ASN A 202 -4.95 -16.18 17.57
C ASN A 202 -4.83 -15.80 19.06
N ARG A 203 -5.02 -14.52 19.41
CA ARG A 203 -5.11 -14.04 20.80
C ARG A 203 -6.32 -14.59 21.52
N GLN A 204 -7.49 -14.64 20.88
CA GLN A 204 -8.69 -15.27 21.44
C GLN A 204 -8.47 -16.77 21.68
N ARG A 205 -7.83 -17.48 20.74
CA ARG A 205 -7.44 -18.89 20.94
C ARG A 205 -6.50 -19.06 22.14
N LYS A 206 -5.54 -18.14 22.34
CA LYS A 206 -4.68 -18.13 23.53
C LYS A 206 -5.45 -17.79 24.80
N ALA A 207 -6.44 -16.90 24.74
CA ALA A 207 -7.27 -16.58 25.91
C ALA A 207 -8.12 -17.78 26.34
N SER A 208 -8.64 -18.56 25.40
CA SER A 208 -9.38 -19.80 25.67
C SER A 208 -8.54 -20.91 26.29
N SER A 209 -7.21 -20.77 26.36
CA SER A 209 -6.34 -21.61 27.19
C SER A 209 -6.64 -21.49 28.68
N PHE A 210 -7.16 -20.35 29.13
CA PHE A 210 -7.42 -20.10 30.54
C PHE A 210 -8.90 -20.29 30.83
N ILE A 211 -9.24 -21.33 31.58
CA ILE A 211 -10.61 -21.61 32.00
C ILE A 211 -10.86 -20.91 33.33
N LYS A 212 -11.87 -20.04 33.36
CA LYS A 212 -12.28 -19.28 34.56
C LYS A 212 -13.65 -19.75 35.04
N ALA A 213 -13.91 -19.57 36.33
CA ALA A 213 -15.23 -19.81 36.90
C ALA A 213 -16.28 -18.86 36.28
N PRO A 214 -17.40 -19.36 35.72
CA PRO A 214 -18.47 -18.50 35.23
C PRO A 214 -19.32 -17.93 36.37
N VAL A 215 -19.31 -18.57 37.54
CA VAL A 215 -20.06 -18.21 38.74
C VAL A 215 -19.20 -18.38 39.99
N SER A 216 -19.51 -17.62 41.05
CA SER A 216 -18.94 -17.86 42.37
C SER A 216 -19.62 -19.08 43.00
N GLY A 217 -18.82 -20.01 43.50
CA GLY A 217 -19.31 -21.31 43.93
C GLY A 217 -18.20 -22.24 44.39
N THR A 218 -18.60 -23.45 44.79
CA THR A 218 -17.68 -24.53 45.17
C THR A 218 -17.45 -25.48 44.00
N VAL A 219 -16.18 -25.84 43.74
CA VAL A 219 -15.81 -26.82 42.71
C VAL A 219 -16.14 -28.24 43.20
N GLN A 220 -16.85 -29.02 42.40
CA GLN A 220 -17.17 -30.44 42.59
C GLN A 220 -16.76 -31.26 41.35
N GLU A 221 -16.59 -32.56 41.53
CA GLU A 221 -16.25 -33.52 40.45
C GLU A 221 -15.06 -33.08 39.57
N LEU A 222 -13.89 -32.88 40.18
CA LEU A 222 -12.66 -32.60 39.43
C LEU A 222 -12.21 -33.88 38.69
N ASN A 223 -12.42 -33.92 37.38
CA ASN A 223 -12.11 -35.09 36.55
C ASN A 223 -10.66 -35.09 36.03
N ILE A 224 -9.93 -34.00 36.20
CA ILE A 224 -8.52 -33.90 35.81
C ILE A 224 -7.62 -34.32 36.97
N HIS A 225 -6.85 -35.38 36.77
CA HIS A 225 -5.98 -35.94 37.81
C HIS A 225 -4.48 -35.79 37.49
N THR A 226 -4.13 -35.24 36.32
CA THR A 226 -2.74 -35.18 35.83
C THR A 226 -2.42 -33.85 35.14
N GLU A 227 -1.35 -33.20 35.60
CA GLU A 227 -0.73 -32.08 34.88
C GLU A 227 -0.11 -32.58 33.57
N GLY A 228 -0.42 -31.91 32.45
CA GLY A 228 0.06 -32.30 31.12
C GLY A 228 -0.76 -33.36 30.38
N GLY A 229 -1.91 -33.78 30.93
CA GLY A 229 -2.88 -34.61 30.22
C GLY A 229 -3.53 -33.87 29.04
N VAL A 230 -3.87 -34.61 27.97
CA VAL A 230 -4.60 -34.06 26.81
C VAL A 230 -6.09 -34.19 27.07
N VAL A 231 -6.82 -33.07 27.02
CA VAL A 231 -8.27 -33.01 27.19
C VAL A 231 -8.97 -32.71 25.86
N THR A 232 -10.16 -33.25 25.66
CA THR A 232 -10.97 -33.00 24.45
C THR A 232 -12.13 -32.05 24.72
N THR A 233 -12.69 -31.43 23.68
CA THR A 233 -13.79 -30.45 23.82
C THR A 233 -15.08 -31.02 24.41
N ALA A 234 -15.26 -32.34 24.43
CA ALA A 234 -16.44 -33.00 24.96
C ALA A 234 -16.29 -33.44 26.43
N GLU A 235 -15.10 -33.26 27.01
CA GLU A 235 -14.79 -33.75 28.35
C GLU A 235 -15.15 -32.71 29.41
N THR A 236 -15.93 -33.13 30.41
CA THR A 236 -16.27 -32.26 31.54
C THR A 236 -15.11 -32.27 32.54
N LEU A 237 -14.48 -31.12 32.71
CA LEU A 237 -13.29 -30.98 33.57
C LEU A 237 -13.64 -30.87 35.06
N MET A 238 -14.68 -30.10 35.38
CA MET A 238 -15.18 -29.87 36.73
C MET A 238 -16.61 -29.31 36.69
N ILE A 239 -17.32 -29.42 37.80
CA ILE A 239 -18.64 -28.82 38.02
C ILE A 239 -18.50 -27.71 39.07
N ILE A 240 -19.16 -26.57 38.88
CA ILE A 240 -19.16 -25.47 39.86
C ILE A 240 -20.57 -25.30 40.39
N VAL A 241 -20.75 -25.50 41.69
CA VAL A 241 -22.03 -25.34 42.38
C VAL A 241 -22.12 -23.92 42.94
N PRO A 242 -23.07 -23.08 42.50
CA PRO A 242 -23.18 -21.70 42.96
C PRO A 242 -23.47 -21.59 44.47
N ASP A 243 -22.87 -20.61 45.14
CA ASP A 243 -23.06 -20.42 46.60
C ASP A 243 -24.49 -19.97 46.97
N ASN A 244 -25.23 -19.38 46.02
CA ASN A 244 -26.56 -18.81 46.23
C ASN A 244 -27.71 -19.66 45.66
N ASP A 245 -27.47 -20.95 45.40
CA ASP A 245 -28.52 -21.82 44.85
C ASP A 245 -29.53 -22.24 45.93
N ILE A 246 -30.80 -22.37 45.56
CA ILE A 246 -31.86 -22.82 46.47
C ILE A 246 -31.71 -24.33 46.59
N LEU A 247 -31.34 -24.81 47.78
CA LEU A 247 -31.22 -26.24 48.03
C LEU A 247 -32.62 -26.90 48.00
N GLU A 248 -32.96 -27.54 46.88
CA GLU A 248 -34.17 -28.36 46.77
C GLU A 248 -33.89 -29.79 47.22
N VAL A 249 -34.67 -30.29 48.18
CA VAL A 249 -34.57 -31.69 48.64
C VAL A 249 -35.76 -32.46 48.09
N THR A 250 -35.48 -33.46 47.26
CA THR A 250 -36.50 -34.41 46.81
C THR A 250 -36.49 -35.63 47.73
N ALA A 251 -37.58 -35.84 48.47
CA ALA A 251 -37.75 -37.00 49.34
C ALA A 251 -38.83 -37.93 48.77
N SER A 252 -38.50 -39.20 48.61
CA SER A 252 -39.46 -40.23 48.22
C SER A 252 -40.21 -40.72 49.45
N VAL A 253 -41.54 -40.74 49.37
CA VAL A 253 -42.42 -41.16 50.45
C VAL A 253 -43.11 -42.47 50.05
N LEU A 254 -43.27 -43.40 50.99
CA LEU A 254 -44.01 -44.63 50.73
C LEU A 254 -45.49 -44.31 50.45
N ASN A 255 -46.10 -44.99 49.48
CA ASN A 255 -47.50 -44.75 49.09
C ASN A 255 -48.49 -44.78 50.26
N LYS A 256 -48.23 -45.59 51.29
CA LYS A 256 -49.09 -45.66 52.50
C LYS A 256 -49.07 -44.39 53.35
N ASP A 257 -48.01 -43.60 53.24
CA ASP A 257 -47.76 -42.45 54.11
C ASP A 257 -48.10 -41.11 53.43
N ILE A 258 -48.47 -41.12 52.13
CA ILE A 258 -48.82 -39.91 51.37
C ILE A 258 -50.02 -39.15 51.96
N GLY A 259 -50.96 -39.87 52.61
CA GLY A 259 -52.15 -39.28 53.23
C GLY A 259 -51.85 -38.40 54.44
N PHE A 260 -50.63 -38.44 54.98
CA PHE A 260 -50.20 -37.65 56.15
C PHE A 260 -49.37 -36.42 55.79
N ILE A 261 -49.10 -36.18 54.50
CA ILE A 261 -48.25 -35.09 54.01
C ILE A 261 -49.10 -33.97 53.43
N GLN A 262 -48.82 -32.72 53.84
CA GLN A 262 -49.52 -31.53 53.38
C GLN A 262 -48.54 -30.38 53.11
N PRO A 263 -48.81 -29.51 52.11
CA PRO A 263 -48.03 -28.31 51.88
C PRO A 263 -47.97 -27.42 53.13
N GLY A 264 -46.78 -26.90 53.46
CA GLY A 264 -46.56 -26.00 54.59
C GLY A 264 -46.26 -26.68 55.94
N GLN A 265 -46.18 -28.01 55.99
CA GLN A 265 -45.70 -28.72 57.18
C GLN A 265 -44.23 -28.39 57.47
N GLU A 266 -43.91 -28.18 58.75
CA GLU A 266 -42.52 -28.05 59.19
C GLU A 266 -41.80 -29.40 59.04
N VAL A 267 -40.62 -29.36 58.43
CA VAL A 267 -39.79 -30.55 58.18
C VAL A 267 -38.44 -30.34 58.84
N VAL A 268 -37.93 -31.37 59.54
CA VAL A 268 -36.56 -31.39 60.05
C VAL A 268 -35.72 -32.24 59.11
N ILE A 269 -34.75 -31.61 58.47
CA ILE A 269 -33.79 -32.30 57.60
C ILE A 269 -32.54 -32.61 58.43
N LYS A 270 -32.20 -33.89 58.53
CA LYS A 270 -30.90 -34.34 59.04
C LYS A 270 -30.09 -34.83 57.86
N VAL A 271 -28.99 -34.14 57.58
CA VAL A 271 -28.03 -34.53 56.55
C VAL A 271 -26.94 -35.36 57.21
N ASP A 272 -26.82 -36.62 56.82
CA ASP A 272 -25.66 -37.44 57.19
C ASP A 272 -24.50 -37.04 56.27
N ALA A 273 -23.49 -36.35 56.82
CA ALA A 273 -22.31 -35.94 56.07
C ALA A 273 -21.22 -37.05 56.10
N TYR A 274 -21.01 -37.70 54.95
CA TYR A 274 -19.95 -38.66 54.54
C TYR A 274 -19.46 -39.78 55.52
N PRO A 275 -19.33 -41.03 55.04
CA PRO A 275 -18.37 -42.01 55.55
C PRO A 275 -16.95 -41.70 55.03
N TYR A 276 -15.93 -41.82 55.89
CA TYR A 276 -14.51 -41.74 55.52
C TYR A 276 -14.10 -42.91 54.61
N THR A 277 -13.50 -42.61 53.45
CA THR A 277 -12.47 -43.44 52.79
C THR A 277 -11.67 -42.59 51.83
#